data_AF-A0AAN6QVS8-F1
#
_entry.id   AF-A0AAN6QVS8-F1
#
_cell.length_a   1.000
_cell.length_b   1.000
_cell.length_c   1.000
_cell.angle_alpha   90.00
_cell.angle_beta   90.00
_cell.angle_gamma   90.00
#
_symmetry.space_group_name_H-M   'P 1'
#
loop_
_entity.id
_entity.type
_entity.pdbx_description
1 polymer ?
#
loop_
_entity_poly.entity_id
_entity_poly.type
_entity_poly.pdbx_seq_one_letter_code
_entity_poly.pdbx_strand_id
1 'polypeptide(L)'
;MAHKIPKFSELPLDKSGPHHNAWGLYGKDDQLGTLNRLTDDIVKAASSEIQTGIRIGLDWPLDAQKDIPLFGRQAFHKEVYQKTPRIVNDDVWTFNTQSSTQWDGFRHCQCPQSQQQQIVPKANTHLQSATKKKPSSTTTPPSTKSTAPTVPRKQTPSASAPGPPAA
;
A
#
# COMPACT_ATOMS: atom_id res chain seq x y z
N MET A 1 -12.56 -1.34 31.72
CA MET A 1 -14.02 -1.24 31.99
C MET A 1 -14.74 -1.29 30.65
N ALA A 2 -15.65 -2.24 30.43
CA ALA A 2 -16.39 -2.32 29.18
C ALA A 2 -17.36 -1.12 29.08
N HIS A 3 -17.21 -0.30 28.03
CA HIS A 3 -18.15 0.79 27.77
C HIS A 3 -19.52 0.23 27.39
N LYS A 4 -20.60 0.76 27.95
CA LYS A 4 -21.96 0.39 27.58
C LYS A 4 -22.18 0.76 26.10
N ILE A 5 -22.37 -0.25 25.25
CA ILE A 5 -22.57 -0.06 23.82
C ILE A 5 -24.00 0.50 23.61
N PRO A 6 -24.16 1.67 22.98
CA PRO A 6 -25.47 2.24 22.70
C PRO A 6 -26.23 1.40 21.68
N LYS A 7 -27.56 1.44 21.73
CA LYS A 7 -28.39 0.88 20.66
C LYS A 7 -28.26 1.73 19.40
N PHE A 8 -28.46 1.13 18.23
CA PHE A 8 -28.44 1.87 16.96
C PHE A 8 -29.40 3.06 16.96
N SER A 9 -30.59 2.89 17.54
CA SER A 9 -31.62 3.93 17.68
C SER A 9 -31.23 5.10 18.60
N GLU A 10 -30.15 4.96 19.38
CA GLU A 10 -29.67 6.00 20.29
C GLU A 10 -28.62 6.91 19.61
N LEU A 11 -28.15 6.53 18.42
CA LEU A 11 -27.21 7.33 17.62
C LEU A 11 -27.95 8.49 16.90
N PRO A 12 -27.30 9.63 16.61
CA PRO A 12 -25.89 9.91 16.90
C PRO A 12 -25.63 10.23 18.38
N LEU A 13 -24.44 9.87 18.88
CA LEU A 13 -24.00 10.25 20.22
C LEU A 13 -23.68 11.74 20.29
N ASP A 14 -22.89 12.23 19.33
CA ASP A 14 -22.66 13.66 19.15
C ASP A 14 -23.69 14.24 18.19
N LYS A 15 -24.59 15.09 18.70
CA LYS A 15 -25.65 15.72 17.89
C LYS A 15 -25.13 16.77 16.91
N SER A 16 -23.89 17.24 17.07
CA SER A 16 -23.24 18.16 16.13
C SER A 16 -22.62 17.44 14.92
N GLY A 17 -22.39 16.13 15.04
CA GLY A 17 -21.83 15.30 13.99
C GLY A 17 -22.87 14.76 12.99
N PRO A 18 -22.45 13.90 12.05
CA PRO A 18 -23.34 13.33 11.05
C PRO A 18 -24.33 12.32 11.64
N HIS A 19 -25.40 12.04 10.90
CA HIS A 19 -26.41 11.07 11.31
C HIS A 19 -25.76 9.71 11.64
N HIS A 20 -26.16 9.13 12.77
CA HIS A 20 -25.72 7.84 13.29
C HIS A 20 -24.23 7.76 13.68
N ASN A 21 -23.55 8.88 13.92
CA ASN A 21 -22.18 8.82 14.45
C ASN A 21 -22.12 8.25 15.87
N ALA A 22 -21.02 7.57 16.18
CA ALA A 22 -20.68 7.09 17.51
C ALA A 22 -19.51 7.88 18.13
N TRP A 23 -19.36 9.16 17.77
CA TRP A 23 -18.25 9.97 18.24
C TRP A 23 -18.35 10.21 19.75
N GLY A 24 -17.20 10.16 20.42
CA GLY A 24 -17.12 10.28 21.88
C GLY A 24 -17.44 9.00 22.66
N LEU A 25 -17.84 7.89 22.01
CA LEU A 25 -18.14 6.62 22.70
C LEU A 25 -16.98 6.13 23.57
N TYR A 26 -15.75 6.24 23.07
CA TYR A 26 -14.52 5.83 23.76
C TYR A 26 -13.70 7.01 24.28
N GLY A 27 -14.31 8.20 24.35
CA GLY A 27 -13.64 9.45 24.72
C GLY A 27 -13.39 10.38 23.53
N LYS A 28 -13.13 11.64 23.84
CA LYS A 28 -13.02 12.73 22.86
C LYS A 28 -11.76 12.67 21.97
N ASP A 29 -10.71 12.02 22.46
CA ASP A 29 -9.41 11.92 21.78
C ASP A 29 -9.18 10.51 21.18
N ASP A 30 -10.22 9.67 21.14
CA ASP A 30 -10.12 8.31 20.61
C ASP A 30 -9.77 8.28 19.12
N GLN A 31 -8.89 7.35 18.75
CA GLN A 31 -8.48 7.10 17.36
C GLN A 31 -8.61 5.62 16.96
N LEU A 32 -9.06 4.77 17.88
CA LEU A 32 -9.17 3.33 17.68
C LEU A 32 -10.59 2.89 17.31
N GLY A 33 -11.61 3.70 17.62
CA GLY A 33 -12.99 3.42 17.26
C GLY A 33 -13.43 2.05 17.77
N THR A 34 -13.96 1.21 16.89
CA THR A 34 -14.46 -0.13 17.25
C THR A 34 -13.36 -1.11 17.67
N LEU A 35 -12.07 -0.82 17.42
CA LEU A 35 -10.97 -1.65 17.91
C LEU A 35 -10.89 -1.67 19.44
N ASN A 36 -11.42 -0.63 20.11
CA ASN A 36 -11.54 -0.60 21.57
C ASN A 36 -12.41 -1.76 22.14
N ARG A 37 -13.12 -2.50 21.29
CA ARG A 37 -13.89 -3.70 21.69
C ARG A 37 -13.02 -4.95 21.84
N LEU A 38 -11.80 -4.94 21.32
CA LEU A 38 -10.85 -6.04 21.45
C LEU A 38 -10.12 -5.93 22.79
N THR A 39 -10.82 -6.21 23.88
CA THR A 39 -10.22 -6.19 25.23
C THR A 39 -9.33 -7.40 25.46
N ASP A 40 -8.38 -7.28 26.39
CA ASP A 40 -7.47 -8.38 26.77
C ASP A 40 -8.24 -9.66 27.13
N ASP A 41 -9.34 -9.53 27.86
CA ASP A 41 -10.19 -10.67 28.24
C ASP A 41 -10.82 -11.36 27.04
N ILE A 42 -11.31 -10.59 26.04
CA ILE A 42 -11.90 -11.13 24.81
C ILE A 42 -10.83 -11.81 23.96
N VAL A 43 -9.66 -11.17 23.81
CA VAL A 43 -8.54 -11.74 23.06
C VAL A 43 -8.03 -13.02 23.72
N LYS A 44 -7.94 -13.05 25.05
CA LYS A 44 -7.59 -14.26 25.81
C LYS A 44 -8.64 -15.36 25.64
N ALA A 45 -9.92 -15.01 25.73
CA ALA A 45 -11.01 -15.97 25.54
C ALA A 45 -11.01 -16.60 24.13
N ALA A 46 -10.66 -15.83 23.09
CA ALA A 46 -10.59 -16.34 21.72
C ALA A 46 -9.62 -17.53 21.55
N SER A 47 -8.62 -17.68 22.43
CA SER A 47 -7.70 -18.82 22.39
C SER A 47 -8.40 -20.18 22.62
N SER A 48 -9.52 -20.22 23.33
CA SER A 48 -10.27 -21.46 23.58
C SER A 48 -10.95 -22.02 22.32
N GLU A 49 -11.08 -21.22 21.27
CA GLU A 49 -11.62 -21.67 19.97
C GLU A 49 -10.63 -22.56 19.20
N ILE A 50 -9.35 -22.57 19.60
CA ILE A 50 -8.31 -23.39 18.97
C ILE A 50 -8.43 -24.84 19.47
N GLN A 51 -9.23 -25.65 18.79
CA GLN A 51 -9.47 -27.05 19.18
C GLN A 51 -8.66 -28.08 18.36
N THR A 52 -8.46 -27.84 17.06
CA THR A 52 -7.89 -28.84 16.14
C THR A 52 -6.48 -28.51 15.65
N GLY A 53 -6.04 -27.25 15.82
CA GLY A 53 -4.76 -26.76 15.31
C GLY A 53 -4.69 -26.58 13.79
N ILE A 54 -5.80 -26.76 13.06
CA ILE A 54 -5.88 -26.51 11.62
C ILE A 54 -5.73 -25.01 11.35
N ARG A 55 -4.95 -24.65 10.33
CA ARG A 55 -4.71 -23.26 9.91
C ARG A 55 -5.16 -23.08 8.48
N ILE A 56 -5.93 -22.04 8.22
CA ILE A 56 -6.42 -21.68 6.88
C ILE A 56 -5.86 -20.30 6.56
N GLY A 57 -5.09 -20.19 5.48
CA GLY A 57 -4.61 -18.90 4.98
C GLY A 57 -5.75 -18.12 4.33
N LEU A 58 -5.93 -16.87 4.75
CA LEU A 58 -6.94 -15.94 4.20
C LEU A 58 -6.32 -14.88 3.29
N ASP A 59 -5.00 -14.94 3.11
CA ASP A 59 -4.25 -13.99 2.32
C ASP A 59 -4.37 -14.28 0.83
N TRP A 60 -4.70 -13.25 0.06
CA TRP A 60 -4.69 -13.29 -1.39
C TRP A 60 -3.27 -12.99 -1.90
N PRO A 61 -2.80 -13.63 -2.99
CA PRO A 61 -1.46 -13.35 -3.53
C PRO A 61 -1.30 -11.87 -3.89
N LEU A 62 -0.15 -11.27 -3.55
CA LEU A 62 0.11 -9.85 -3.81
C LEU A 62 0.16 -9.50 -5.30
N ASP A 63 0.47 -10.48 -6.15
CA ASP A 63 0.50 -10.37 -7.60
C ASP A 63 -0.82 -10.79 -8.26
N ALA A 64 -1.88 -11.06 -7.49
CA ALA A 64 -3.16 -11.47 -8.05
C ALA A 64 -3.82 -10.40 -8.92
N GLN A 65 -3.47 -9.12 -8.71
CA GLN A 65 -3.90 -7.98 -9.55
C GLN A 65 -2.81 -7.52 -10.54
N LYS A 66 -1.84 -8.37 -10.91
CA LYS A 66 -0.71 -7.96 -11.78
C LYS A 66 -1.14 -7.46 -13.16
N ASP A 67 -2.18 -8.06 -13.75
CA ASP A 67 -2.59 -7.78 -15.13
C ASP A 67 -3.47 -6.52 -15.20
N ILE A 68 -4.41 -6.39 -14.26
CA ILE A 68 -5.34 -5.27 -14.16
C ILE A 68 -5.46 -4.85 -12.70
N PRO A 69 -4.69 -3.84 -12.25
CA PRO A 69 -4.85 -3.26 -10.93
C PRO A 69 -6.24 -2.65 -10.77
N LEU A 70 -6.92 -2.99 -9.68
CA LEU A 70 -8.24 -2.43 -9.38
C LEU A 70 -8.14 -0.95 -9.03
N PHE A 71 -9.18 -0.19 -9.37
CA PHE A 71 -9.31 1.24 -9.06
C PHE A 71 -8.15 2.11 -9.58
N GLY A 72 -7.49 1.70 -10.66
CA GLY A 72 -6.38 2.45 -11.27
C GLY A 72 -5.13 2.53 -10.38
N ARG A 73 -4.97 1.60 -9.45
CA ARG A 73 -3.83 1.55 -8.52
C ARG A 73 -2.55 1.12 -9.24
N GLN A 74 -1.42 1.34 -8.56
CA GLN A 74 -0.12 0.84 -9.01
C GLN A 74 -0.10 -0.69 -8.91
N ALA A 75 0.39 -1.36 -9.96
CA ALA A 75 0.61 -2.79 -9.94
C ALA A 75 1.69 -3.18 -8.91
N PHE A 76 1.57 -4.40 -8.39
CA PHE A 76 2.61 -5.01 -7.56
C PHE A 76 3.89 -5.22 -8.37
N HIS A 77 5.04 -4.84 -7.80
CA HIS A 77 6.35 -5.09 -8.38
C HIS A 77 7.27 -5.75 -7.36
N LYS A 78 7.90 -6.85 -7.77
CA LYS A 78 8.89 -7.59 -7.00
C LYS A 78 10.19 -7.70 -7.80
N GLU A 79 11.26 -7.18 -7.22
CA GLU A 79 12.62 -7.32 -7.75
C GLU A 79 13.41 -8.26 -6.83
N VAL A 80 13.93 -9.35 -7.38
CA VAL A 80 14.81 -10.28 -6.67
C VAL A 80 16.21 -10.16 -7.23
N TYR A 81 17.22 -9.96 -6.37
CA TYR A 81 18.61 -9.75 -6.77
C TYR A 81 19.57 -10.51 -5.86
N GLN A 82 20.80 -10.77 -6.35
CA GLN A 82 21.82 -11.50 -5.60
C GLN A 82 22.79 -10.56 -4.89
N LYS A 83 23.19 -10.90 -3.66
CA LYS A 83 24.15 -10.13 -2.85
C LYS A 83 25.58 -10.67 -2.95
N THR A 84 26.19 -10.53 -4.11
CA THR A 84 27.61 -10.86 -4.35
C THR A 84 28.53 -10.15 -3.35
N PRO A 85 29.59 -10.81 -2.83
CA PRO A 85 30.07 -12.17 -3.17
C PRO A 85 29.36 -13.31 -2.43
N ARG A 86 28.34 -13.01 -1.61
CA ARG A 86 27.59 -14.05 -0.90
C ARG A 86 26.58 -14.69 -1.84
N ILE A 87 26.36 -16.00 -1.67
CA ILE A 87 25.30 -16.74 -2.36
C ILE A 87 23.99 -16.52 -1.60
N VAL A 88 23.46 -15.31 -1.71
CA VAL A 88 22.23 -14.86 -1.03
C VAL A 88 21.35 -14.14 -2.03
N ASN A 89 20.07 -14.51 -2.09
CA ASN A 89 19.04 -13.74 -2.77
C ASN A 89 18.39 -12.77 -1.77
N ASP A 90 18.17 -11.54 -2.21
CA ASP A 90 17.45 -10.51 -1.48
C ASP A 90 16.40 -9.90 -2.41
N ASP A 91 15.39 -9.22 -1.88
CA ASP A 91 14.32 -8.67 -2.69
C ASP A 91 13.80 -7.30 -2.24
N VAL A 92 13.27 -6.54 -3.20
CA VAL A 92 12.61 -5.25 -2.99
C VAL A 92 11.21 -5.33 -3.58
N TRP A 93 10.21 -5.04 -2.75
CA TRP A 93 8.80 -5.06 -3.15
C TRP A 93 8.25 -3.64 -3.13
N THR A 94 7.59 -3.26 -4.22
CA THR A 94 6.85 -1.99 -4.33
C THR A 94 5.40 -2.31 -4.61
N PHE A 95 4.49 -1.84 -3.74
CA PHE A 95 3.08 -2.12 -3.88
C PHE A 95 2.22 -1.06 -3.21
N ASN A 96 0.99 -0.91 -3.71
CA ASN A 96 -0.02 -0.11 -3.05
C ASN A 96 -0.67 -0.94 -1.94
N THR A 97 -0.79 -0.37 -0.73
CA THR A 97 -1.30 -1.06 0.47
C THR A 97 -2.78 -1.45 0.40
N GLN A 98 -3.49 -1.09 -0.70
CA GLN A 98 -4.86 -1.46 -1.01
C GLN A 98 -4.97 -2.47 -2.19
N SER A 99 -3.94 -3.30 -2.41
CA SER A 99 -3.85 -4.16 -3.61
C SER A 99 -4.00 -5.66 -3.36
N SER A 100 -4.20 -6.09 -2.11
CA SER A 100 -4.45 -7.50 -1.77
C SER A 100 -5.28 -7.60 -0.49
N THR A 101 -5.33 -8.76 0.18
CA THR A 101 -5.90 -8.90 1.53
C THR A 101 -5.37 -7.77 2.42
N GLN A 102 -6.27 -6.96 2.96
CA GLN A 102 -5.94 -5.67 3.57
C GLN A 102 -6.90 -5.29 4.70
N TRP A 103 -6.47 -4.33 5.51
CA TRP A 103 -7.33 -3.56 6.42
C TRP A 103 -7.36 -2.11 5.97
N ASP A 104 -8.57 -1.56 5.84
CA ASP A 104 -8.76 -0.13 5.59
C ASP A 104 -8.85 0.61 6.92
N GLY A 105 -7.82 1.40 7.22
CA GLY A 105 -7.85 2.26 8.41
C GLY A 105 -8.93 3.34 8.31
N PHE A 106 -9.33 3.92 9.45
CA PHE A 106 -10.37 4.96 9.51
C PHE A 106 -10.13 6.20 8.64
N ARG A 107 -8.90 6.39 8.15
CA ARG A 107 -8.51 7.49 7.25
C ARG A 107 -8.59 7.13 5.76
N HIS A 108 -8.82 5.86 5.42
CA HIS A 108 -8.82 5.38 4.03
C HIS A 108 -9.90 6.05 3.18
N CYS A 109 -11.11 6.18 3.74
CA CYS A 109 -12.24 6.83 3.09
C CYS A 109 -12.91 7.77 4.08
N GLN A 110 -13.14 9.01 3.65
CA GLN A 110 -13.87 10.03 4.40
C GLN A 110 -15.22 10.24 3.71
N CYS A 111 -16.29 10.36 4.50
CA CYS A 111 -17.58 10.80 3.98
C CYS A 111 -17.43 12.26 3.52
N PRO A 112 -18.00 12.66 2.36
CA PRO A 112 -17.93 14.02 1.85
C PRO A 112 -18.30 15.08 2.91
N GLN A 113 -17.65 16.24 2.81
CA GLN A 113 -17.61 17.33 3.82
C GLN A 113 -18.95 17.82 4.38
N SER A 114 -20.10 17.51 3.76
CA SER A 114 -21.41 17.76 4.37
C SER A 114 -21.66 16.97 5.66
N GLN A 115 -20.76 16.05 6.05
CA GLN A 115 -20.93 15.15 7.18
C GLN A 115 -19.71 14.99 8.10
N GLN A 116 -18.61 15.73 7.93
CA GLN A 116 -17.41 15.50 8.76
C GLN A 116 -16.79 16.77 9.32
N GLN A 117 -16.86 16.91 10.65
CA GLN A 117 -15.84 17.59 11.43
C GLN A 117 -15.38 16.63 12.53
N GLN A 118 -14.06 16.48 12.67
CA GLN A 118 -13.37 15.86 13.82
C GLN A 118 -13.03 14.37 13.73
N ILE A 119 -12.09 14.03 12.82
CA ILE A 119 -11.14 12.91 13.05
C ILE A 119 -9.67 13.38 12.96
N VAL A 120 -9.36 14.63 12.54
CA VAL A 120 -7.96 15.13 12.51
C VAL A 120 -7.88 16.65 12.67
N PRO A 121 -6.94 17.21 13.46
CA PRO A 121 -6.46 18.59 13.29
C PRO A 121 -5.85 18.77 11.90
N LYS A 122 -6.07 19.93 11.26
CA LYS A 122 -5.64 20.28 9.88
C LYS A 122 -4.10 20.42 9.69
N ALA A 123 -3.27 19.56 10.27
CA ALA A 123 -1.83 19.80 10.37
C ALA A 123 -0.97 19.29 9.19
N ASN A 124 -1.49 18.53 8.22
CA ASN A 124 -0.66 17.94 7.15
C ASN A 124 -1.05 18.31 5.70
N THR A 125 -1.79 19.40 5.50
CA THR A 125 -2.21 19.83 4.14
C THR A 125 -1.09 20.45 3.29
N HIS A 126 0.18 20.43 3.72
CA HIS A 126 1.26 21.17 3.06
C HIS A 126 2.08 20.43 2.00
N LEU A 127 1.71 19.22 1.58
CA LEU A 127 2.49 18.45 0.59
C LEU A 127 1.79 18.23 -0.77
N GLN A 128 0.62 18.81 -1.03
CA GLN A 128 -0.10 18.63 -2.31
C GLN A 128 -0.13 19.86 -3.23
N SER A 129 0.75 20.84 -3.05
CA SER A 129 0.88 21.97 -3.98
C SER A 129 2.25 22.01 -4.66
N ALA A 130 2.58 20.97 -5.41
CA ALA A 130 3.74 21.00 -6.31
C ALA A 130 3.53 20.09 -7.53
N THR A 131 2.56 20.42 -8.40
CA THR A 131 2.58 20.04 -9.82
C THR A 131 1.48 20.79 -10.60
N LYS A 132 1.69 22.09 -10.83
CA LYS A 132 1.16 22.78 -12.02
C LYS A 132 2.32 23.41 -12.77
N LYS A 133 3.01 22.62 -13.60
CA LYS A 133 3.92 23.18 -14.60
C LYS A 133 3.08 23.71 -15.76
N LYS A 134 3.11 25.03 -15.94
CA LYS A 134 2.61 25.76 -17.11
C LYS A 134 3.49 25.40 -18.33
N PRO A 135 2.95 25.23 -19.55
CA PRO A 135 3.80 24.99 -20.72
C PRO A 135 4.52 26.30 -21.07
N SER A 136 5.86 26.29 -20.98
CA SER A 136 6.69 27.39 -21.46
C SER A 136 7.06 27.17 -22.93
N SER A 137 6.91 28.25 -23.68
CA SER A 137 7.20 28.42 -25.10
C SER A 137 8.60 28.00 -25.54
N THR A 138 8.62 27.57 -26.80
CA THR A 138 9.72 27.32 -27.73
C THR A 138 10.94 28.24 -27.56
N THR A 139 12.11 27.66 -27.30
CA THR A 139 13.41 28.21 -27.74
C THR A 139 14.39 27.06 -27.99
N THR A 140 14.80 26.89 -29.24
CA THR A 140 15.85 25.96 -29.68
C THR A 140 17.24 26.47 -29.28
N PRO A 141 18.14 25.64 -28.73
CA PRO A 141 19.57 25.94 -28.71
C PRO A 141 20.37 25.08 -29.72
N PRO A 142 21.58 25.53 -30.12
CA PRO A 142 22.23 25.12 -31.36
C PRO A 142 22.99 23.80 -31.25
N SER A 143 23.22 23.16 -32.40
CA SER A 143 23.93 21.89 -32.52
C SER A 143 25.39 22.01 -32.04
N THR A 144 25.78 21.17 -31.10
CA THR A 144 27.19 20.89 -30.80
C THR A 144 27.46 19.42 -31.10
N LYS A 145 28.34 19.18 -32.09
CA LYS A 145 28.88 17.85 -32.40
C LYS A 145 29.68 17.37 -31.18
N SER A 146 29.24 16.30 -30.54
CA SER A 146 30.01 15.59 -29.53
C SER A 146 30.60 14.33 -30.18
N THR A 147 31.91 14.37 -30.39
CA THR A 147 32.74 13.22 -30.76
C THR A 147 32.81 12.24 -29.59
N ALA A 148 32.26 11.04 -29.77
CA ALA A 148 32.42 9.92 -28.84
C ALA A 148 33.84 9.32 -28.96
N PRO A 149 34.52 8.97 -27.85
CA PRO A 149 35.75 8.19 -27.93
C PRO A 149 35.43 6.72 -28.22
N THR A 150 36.02 6.19 -29.29
CA THR A 150 35.99 4.78 -29.67
C THR A 150 36.71 3.92 -28.63
N VAL A 151 35.99 3.05 -27.94
CA VAL A 151 36.58 1.97 -27.13
C VAL A 151 36.89 0.78 -28.06
N PRO A 152 38.13 0.27 -28.11
CA PRO A 152 38.45 -0.86 -28.98
C PRO A 152 37.80 -2.16 -28.46
N ARG A 153 37.00 -2.77 -29.35
CA ARG A 153 36.38 -4.09 -29.19
C ARG A 153 37.48 -5.15 -29.09
N LYS A 154 37.67 -5.76 -27.92
CA LYS A 154 38.48 -6.98 -27.79
C LYS A 154 37.84 -8.09 -28.63
N GLN A 155 38.61 -8.62 -29.58
CA GLN A 155 38.27 -9.81 -30.34
C GLN A 155 38.24 -11.01 -29.40
N THR A 156 37.09 -11.66 -29.26
CA THR A 156 36.99 -13.04 -28.76
C THR A 156 37.23 -14.00 -29.93
N PRO A 157 38.06 -15.05 -29.76
CA PRO A 157 38.26 -16.03 -30.82
C PRO A 157 37.02 -16.89 -31.03
N SER A 158 36.73 -17.16 -32.30
CA SER A 158 35.67 -18.02 -32.81
C SER A 158 35.81 -19.46 -32.29
N ALA A 159 34.86 -19.91 -31.48
CA ALA A 159 34.69 -21.32 -31.17
C ALA A 159 33.84 -21.99 -32.27
N SER A 160 34.45 -22.95 -32.98
CA SER A 160 33.80 -23.83 -33.95
C SER A 160 32.73 -24.69 -33.27
N ALA A 161 31.49 -24.63 -33.75
CA ALA A 161 30.42 -25.56 -33.34
C ALA A 161 30.60 -26.92 -34.06
N PRO A 162 30.42 -28.07 -33.37
CA PRO A 162 30.35 -29.37 -34.04
C PRO A 162 28.97 -29.54 -34.70
N GLY A 163 28.97 -30.02 -35.95
CA GLY A 163 27.79 -30.24 -36.78
C GLY A 163 26.86 -31.36 -36.27
N PRO A 164 25.62 -31.42 -36.77
CA PRO A 164 24.60 -32.37 -36.33
C PRO A 164 24.91 -33.81 -36.82
N PRO A 165 24.52 -34.86 -36.07
CA PRO A 165 24.64 -36.24 -36.52
C PRO A 165 23.61 -36.54 -37.61
N ALA A 166 24.05 -37.24 -38.66
CA ALA A 166 23.22 -37.74 -39.74
C ALA A 166 22.56 -39.09 -39.34
N ALA A 167 21.29 -39.23 -39.74
CA ALA A 167 20.44 -40.42 -39.92
C ALA A 167 20.64 -41.63 -38.99
#